data_AF-A0A926C3T5-F1
#
_entry.id   AF-A0A926C3T5-F1
#
_cell.length_a   1.000
_cell.length_b   1.000
_cell.length_c   1.000
_cell.angle_alpha   90.00
_cell.angle_beta   90.00
_cell.angle_gamma   90.00
#
_symmetry.space_group_name_H-M   'P 1'
#
loop_
_entity.id
_entity.type
_entity.pdbx_description
1 polymer ?
#
loop_
_entity_poly.entity_id
_entity_poly.type
_entity_poly.pdbx_seq_one_letter_code
_entity_poly.pdbx_strand_id
1 'polypeptide(L)'
;IYDGWLALVAAVTNRIQIRDSYLKLYRTHPSQQVGNRPPTDGREPVGLGSRFNRPRHLKLDPLRHKADQLRTLLDLLAPRVPADASGLAQLHRRWQHHRMRSTLPDDRLRRPGRVLSDLADGAYHRYADEWASWTAPYLAALGDILE
;
A
#
# COMPACT_ATOMS: atom_id res chain seq x y z
N ILE A 1 -5.10 16.28 -11.20
CA ILE A 1 -5.92 16.82 -10.07
C ILE A 1 -4.96 17.40 -9.05
N TYR A 2 -4.94 18.72 -8.88
CA TYR A 2 -4.05 19.40 -7.93
C TYR A 2 -4.44 19.12 -6.47
N ASP A 3 -5.73 18.87 -6.22
CA ASP A 3 -6.30 18.66 -4.87
C ASP A 3 -5.67 17.44 -4.16
N GLY A 4 -5.37 16.37 -4.90
CA GLY A 4 -4.71 15.19 -4.33
C GLY A 4 -3.28 15.49 -3.86
N TRP A 5 -2.56 16.37 -4.57
CA TRP A 5 -1.23 16.82 -4.15
C TRP A 5 -1.31 17.71 -2.91
N LEU A 6 -2.24 18.68 -2.89
CA LEU A 6 -2.46 19.55 -1.73
C LEU A 6 -2.86 18.74 -0.49
N ALA A 7 -3.76 17.76 -0.65
CA ALA A 7 -4.16 16.86 0.42
C ALA A 7 -2.98 16.05 0.95
N LEU A 8 -2.09 15.57 0.07
CA LEU A 8 -0.90 14.83 0.48
C LEU A 8 0.08 15.71 1.26
N VAL A 9 0.37 16.92 0.78
CA VAL A 9 1.25 17.88 1.48
C VAL A 9 0.68 18.22 2.86
N ALA A 10 -0.62 18.49 2.93
CA ALA A 10 -1.29 18.81 4.17
C ALA A 10 -1.37 17.60 5.13
N ALA A 11 -1.57 16.38 4.63
CA ALA A 11 -1.50 15.17 5.45
C ALA A 11 -0.08 14.93 6.00
N VAL A 12 0.94 15.11 5.16
CA VAL A 12 2.34 14.89 5.56
C VAL A 12 2.77 15.87 6.65
N THR A 13 2.28 17.10 6.58
CA THR A 13 2.54 18.18 7.55
C THR A 13 1.54 18.21 8.72
N ASN A 14 0.70 17.17 8.86
CA ASN A 14 -0.29 17.03 9.92
C ASN A 14 -1.28 18.22 10.02
N ARG A 15 -1.69 18.77 8.87
CA ARG A 15 -2.63 19.90 8.73
C ARG A 15 -4.06 19.48 8.39
N ILE A 16 -4.28 18.20 8.09
CA ILE A 16 -5.61 17.62 7.85
C ILE A 16 -5.81 16.48 8.84
N GLN A 17 -7.03 16.39 9.38
CA GLN A 17 -7.47 15.28 10.21
C GLN A 17 -8.74 14.68 9.63
N ILE A 18 -8.89 13.37 9.78
CA ILE A 18 -10.11 12.66 9.39
C ILE A 18 -11.13 12.85 10.51
N ARG A 19 -12.33 13.30 10.15
CA ARG A 19 -13.48 13.37 11.06
C ARG A 19 -14.48 12.31 10.64
N ASP A 20 -14.84 11.43 11.58
CA ASP A 20 -15.83 10.39 11.36
C ASP A 20 -17.26 10.95 11.42
N SER A 21 -17.59 11.77 10.42
CA SER A 21 -18.90 12.38 10.27
C SER A 21 -19.20 12.54 8.78
N TYR A 22 -20.41 12.19 8.36
CA TYR A 22 -20.81 12.35 6.97
C TYR A 22 -21.08 13.81 6.66
N LEU A 23 -20.09 14.49 6.06
CA LEU A 23 -20.16 15.92 5.70
C LEU A 23 -20.30 16.16 4.18
N LYS A 24 -20.51 15.09 3.40
CA LYS A 24 -20.59 15.18 1.94
C LYS A 24 -21.98 15.68 1.52
N LEU A 25 -22.05 16.92 1.04
CA LEU A 25 -23.23 17.52 0.41
C LEU A 25 -23.09 17.70 -1.11
N TYR A 26 -21.99 17.22 -1.69
CA TYR A 26 -21.74 17.32 -3.14
C TYR A 26 -22.66 16.39 -3.93
N ARG A 27 -23.14 16.88 -5.08
CA ARG A 27 -24.00 16.15 -6.02
C ARG A 27 -23.23 15.02 -6.68
N THR A 28 -23.56 13.77 -6.37
CA THR A 28 -22.97 12.60 -7.03
C THR A 28 -23.56 12.41 -8.43
N HIS A 29 -22.70 12.44 -9.46
CA HIS A 29 -23.08 12.02 -10.82
C HIS A 29 -22.57 10.59 -11.08
N PRO A 30 -23.36 9.71 -11.72
CA PRO A 30 -22.95 8.32 -12.02
C PRO A 30 -21.64 8.23 -12.81
N SER A 31 -21.36 9.22 -13.65
CA SER A 31 -20.15 9.32 -14.48
C SER A 31 -18.93 9.95 -13.78
N GLN A 32 -19.10 10.49 -12.57
CA GLN A 32 -18.05 11.20 -11.82
C GLN A 32 -17.83 10.58 -10.45
N GLN A 33 -17.57 9.26 -10.44
CA GLN A 33 -17.13 8.59 -9.23
C GLN A 33 -15.60 8.66 -9.11
N VAL A 34 -15.12 9.66 -8.37
CA VAL A 34 -13.76 9.69 -7.84
C VAL A 34 -13.84 9.29 -6.37
N GLY A 35 -13.33 8.11 -6.03
CA GLY A 35 -13.42 7.60 -4.67
C GLY A 35 -13.12 6.11 -4.55
N ASN A 36 -13.40 5.57 -3.37
CA ASN A 36 -13.27 4.17 -3.04
C ASN A 36 -14.06 3.33 -4.06
N ARG A 37 -13.36 2.45 -4.78
CA ARG A 37 -13.98 1.52 -5.73
C ARG A 37 -14.97 0.62 -4.98
N PRO A 38 -16.09 0.21 -5.61
CA PRO A 38 -16.88 -0.89 -5.07
C PRO A 38 -15.95 -2.07 -4.79
N PRO A 39 -16.21 -2.91 -3.77
CA PRO A 39 -15.41 -4.11 -3.45
C PRO A 39 -15.27 -5.14 -4.59
N THR A 40 -15.84 -4.85 -5.76
CA THR A 40 -16.04 -5.71 -6.91
C THR A 40 -15.53 -5.05 -8.20
N ASP A 41 -14.30 -4.53 -8.17
CA ASP A 41 -13.54 -4.22 -9.38
C ASP A 41 -13.10 -5.52 -10.10
N GLY A 42 -14.02 -6.45 -10.38
CA GLY A 42 -13.91 -7.58 -11.31
C GLY A 42 -12.72 -8.54 -11.15
N ARG A 43 -11.87 -8.36 -10.15
CA ARG A 43 -10.71 -9.21 -9.91
C ARG A 43 -11.18 -10.40 -9.09
N GLU A 44 -11.24 -11.55 -9.73
CA GLU A 44 -11.49 -12.80 -9.03
C GLU A 44 -10.54 -12.91 -7.82
N PRO A 45 -11.04 -13.34 -6.66
CA PRO A 45 -10.21 -13.66 -5.53
C PRO A 45 -9.08 -14.58 -5.98
N VAL A 46 -7.83 -14.20 -5.74
CA VAL A 46 -6.67 -15.04 -6.07
C VAL A 46 -6.71 -16.27 -5.17
N GLY A 47 -7.34 -17.34 -5.67
CA GLY A 47 -7.44 -18.63 -5.00
C GLY A 47 -6.07 -19.26 -4.71
N LEU A 48 -6.02 -20.19 -3.76
CA LEU A 48 -4.77 -20.83 -3.36
C LEU A 48 -4.05 -21.50 -4.56
N GLY A 49 -4.79 -22.14 -5.46
CA GLY A 49 -4.23 -22.80 -6.64
C GLY A 49 -3.58 -21.84 -7.66
N SER A 50 -4.11 -20.62 -7.81
CA SER A 50 -3.52 -19.63 -8.72
C SER A 50 -2.24 -19.01 -8.16
N ARG A 51 -2.03 -19.04 -6.84
CA ARG A 51 -0.78 -18.58 -6.20
C ARG A 51 0.42 -19.47 -6.48
N PHE A 52 0.22 -20.78 -6.59
CA PHE A 52 1.31 -21.72 -6.86
C PHE A 52 1.76 -21.71 -8.33
N ASN A 53 0.87 -21.37 -9.25
CA ASN A 53 1.13 -21.38 -10.70
C ASN A 53 1.37 -19.99 -11.29
N ARG A 54 1.25 -18.91 -10.49
CA ARG A 54 1.46 -17.55 -10.98
C ARG A 54 2.95 -17.30 -11.25
N PRO A 55 3.31 -16.82 -12.45
CA PRO A 55 4.65 -16.32 -12.71
C PRO A 55 5.03 -15.24 -11.70
N ARG A 56 6.19 -15.40 -11.04
CA ARG A 56 6.65 -14.47 -10.00
C ARG A 56 6.70 -13.02 -10.46
N HIS A 57 7.07 -12.75 -11.72
CA HIS A 57 7.09 -11.38 -12.25
C HIS A 57 5.71 -10.72 -12.15
N LEU A 58 4.63 -11.44 -12.50
CA LEU A 58 3.27 -10.90 -12.40
C LEU A 58 2.88 -10.53 -10.96
N LYS A 59 3.42 -11.23 -9.95
CA LYS A 59 3.22 -10.87 -8.52
C LYS A 59 4.04 -9.66 -8.13
N LEU A 60 5.30 -9.58 -8.55
CA LEU A 60 6.22 -8.52 -8.16
C LEU A 60 5.95 -7.20 -8.86
N ASP A 61 5.49 -7.21 -10.11
CA ASP A 61 5.24 -6.00 -10.91
C ASP A 61 4.35 -4.97 -10.21
N PRO A 62 3.16 -5.32 -9.66
CA PRO A 62 2.35 -4.35 -8.92
C PRO A 62 3.03 -3.84 -7.65
N LEU A 63 3.85 -4.66 -6.98
CA LEU A 63 4.59 -4.26 -5.77
C LEU A 63 5.74 -3.30 -6.12
N ARG A 64 6.46 -3.56 -7.21
CA ARG A 64 7.52 -2.68 -7.75
C ARG A 64 6.93 -1.33 -8.14
N HIS A 65 5.86 -1.35 -8.93
CA HIS A 65 5.17 -0.14 -9.33
C HIS A 65 4.73 0.69 -8.13
N LYS A 66 4.18 0.04 -7.09
CA LYS A 66 3.78 0.73 -5.85
C LYS A 66 4.97 1.31 -5.11
N ALA A 67 6.08 0.59 -5.00
CA ALA A 67 7.30 1.06 -4.37
C ALA A 67 7.90 2.27 -5.14
N ASP A 68 7.90 2.23 -6.47
CA ASP A 68 8.41 3.31 -7.31
C ASP A 68 7.54 4.57 -7.19
N GLN A 69 6.21 4.41 -7.20
CA GLN A 69 5.28 5.51 -6.93
C GLN A 69 5.55 6.16 -5.57
N LEU A 70 5.72 5.36 -4.51
CA LEU A 70 5.98 5.88 -3.17
C LEU A 70 7.36 6.56 -3.08
N ARG A 71 8.37 6.04 -3.77
CA ARG A 71 9.69 6.67 -3.88
C ARG A 71 9.57 8.05 -4.53
N THR A 72 8.90 8.13 -5.68
CA THR A 72 8.66 9.40 -6.38
C THR A 72 7.94 10.41 -5.49
N LEU A 73 6.94 9.97 -4.72
CA LEU A 73 6.25 10.85 -3.78
C LEU A 73 7.19 11.37 -2.68
N LEU A 74 8.04 10.50 -2.11
CA LEU A 74 9.05 10.91 -1.12
C LEU A 74 10.01 11.94 -1.71
N ASP A 75 10.54 11.70 -2.91
CA ASP A 75 11.52 12.59 -3.56
C ASP A 75 10.90 13.95 -3.91
N LEU A 76 9.61 13.97 -4.28
CA LEU A 76 8.88 15.20 -4.54
C LEU A 76 8.52 15.94 -3.24
N LEU A 77 8.19 15.24 -2.15
CA LEU A 77 7.78 15.86 -0.89
C LEU A 77 8.96 16.37 -0.07
N ALA A 78 10.08 15.64 -0.03
CA ALA A 78 11.23 15.93 0.82
C ALA A 78 11.73 17.40 0.73
N PRO A 79 11.87 18.03 -0.45
CA PRO A 79 12.28 19.43 -0.54
C PRO A 79 11.16 20.45 -0.29
N ARG A 80 9.90 20.02 -0.10
CA ARG A 80 8.72 20.88 -0.05
C ARG A 80 8.03 20.93 1.32
N VAL A 81 8.43 20.06 2.24
CA VAL A 81 7.89 20.00 3.61
C VAL A 81 9.04 20.04 4.62
N PRO A 82 8.79 20.43 5.88
CA PRO A 82 9.80 20.34 6.94
C PRO A 82 10.38 18.92 7.05
N ALA A 83 11.68 18.81 7.26
CA ALA A 83 12.37 17.52 7.32
C ALA A 83 11.88 16.63 8.48
N ASP A 84 11.38 17.25 9.55
CA ASP A 84 10.81 16.61 10.73
C ASP A 84 9.29 16.31 10.61
N ALA A 85 8.70 16.54 9.43
CA ALA A 85 7.28 16.23 9.19
C ALA A 85 7.00 14.74 9.42
N SER A 86 6.19 14.43 10.44
CA SER A 86 5.90 13.06 10.88
C SER A 86 5.30 12.17 9.78
N GLY A 87 4.59 12.75 8.82
CA GLY A 87 4.03 12.03 7.68
C GLY A 87 5.08 11.53 6.68
N LEU A 88 6.27 12.15 6.60
CA LEU A 88 7.38 11.63 5.78
C LEU A 88 7.84 10.27 6.31
N ALA A 89 7.97 10.14 7.63
CA ALA A 89 8.33 8.87 8.26
C ALA A 89 7.27 7.78 8.01
N GLN A 90 5.98 8.15 8.03
CA GLN A 90 4.90 7.22 7.70
C GLN A 90 4.94 6.75 6.24
N LEU A 91 5.17 7.69 5.31
CA LEU A 91 5.30 7.38 3.89
C LEU A 91 6.54 6.53 3.61
N HIS A 92 7.65 6.81 4.30
CA HIS A 92 8.88 6.04 4.21
C HIS A 92 8.71 4.60 4.67
N ARG A 93 8.03 4.36 5.81
CA ARG A 93 7.70 3.00 6.27
C ARG A 93 6.86 2.23 5.24
N ARG A 94 5.87 2.89 4.63
CA ARG A 94 5.05 2.27 3.58
C ARG A 94 5.89 1.91 2.35
N TRP A 95 6.80 2.80 1.96
CA TRP A 95 7.75 2.52 0.88
C TRP A 95 8.66 1.34 1.21
N GLN A 96 9.24 1.28 2.42
CA GLN A 96 10.09 0.18 2.86
C GLN A 96 9.36 -1.17 2.80
N HIS A 97 8.11 -1.24 3.26
CA HIS A 97 7.30 -2.45 3.18
C HIS A 97 7.14 -2.94 1.74
N HIS A 98 6.68 -2.08 0.82
CA HIS A 98 6.48 -2.47 -0.58
C HIS A 98 7.81 -2.78 -1.30
N ARG A 99 8.89 -2.05 -0.99
CA ARG A 99 10.23 -2.31 -1.52
C ARG A 99 10.77 -3.65 -1.04
N MET A 100 10.63 -3.96 0.25
CA MET A 100 11.06 -5.25 0.80
C MET A 100 10.37 -6.38 0.05
N ARG A 101 9.04 -6.34 -0.06
CA ARG A 101 8.24 -7.37 -0.74
C ARG A 101 8.59 -7.51 -2.23
N SER A 102 8.89 -6.40 -2.91
CA SER A 102 9.22 -6.41 -4.33
C SER A 102 10.66 -6.85 -4.64
N THR A 103 11.53 -6.91 -3.63
CA THR A 103 12.97 -7.24 -3.75
C THR A 103 13.38 -8.48 -2.97
N LEU A 104 12.41 -9.31 -2.54
CA LEU A 104 12.71 -10.59 -1.90
C LEU A 104 13.56 -11.48 -2.81
N PRO A 105 14.59 -12.16 -2.28
CA PRO A 105 15.47 -13.01 -3.07
C PRO A 105 14.70 -14.17 -3.71
N ASP A 106 15.20 -14.66 -4.83
CA ASP A 106 14.60 -15.81 -5.53
C ASP A 106 14.63 -17.06 -4.63
N ASP A 107 15.73 -17.23 -3.89
CA ASP A 107 15.89 -18.26 -2.86
C ASP A 107 14.92 -18.04 -1.69
N ARG A 108 13.99 -18.99 -1.52
CA ARG A 108 12.94 -18.98 -0.50
C ARG A 108 13.49 -19.09 0.92
N LEU A 109 14.61 -19.78 1.12
CA LEU A 109 15.18 -19.99 2.45
C LEU A 109 15.72 -18.68 3.07
N ARG A 110 15.98 -17.67 2.24
CA ARG A 110 16.50 -16.36 2.65
C ARG A 110 15.41 -15.32 2.94
N ARG A 111 14.13 -15.66 2.76
CA ARG A 111 12.99 -14.74 2.90
C ARG A 111 12.41 -14.61 4.31
N PRO A 112 12.32 -15.69 5.13
CA PRO A 112 11.59 -15.65 6.40
C PRO A 112 12.05 -14.55 7.35
N GLY A 113 13.35 -14.31 7.51
CA GLY A 113 13.86 -13.31 8.45
C GLY A 113 13.28 -11.91 8.23
N ARG A 114 13.27 -11.43 6.98
CA ARG A 114 12.71 -10.10 6.65
C ARG A 114 11.20 -10.09 6.70
N VAL A 115 10.55 -11.14 6.19
CA VAL A 115 9.08 -11.22 6.15
C VAL A 115 8.49 -11.28 7.56
N LEU A 116 9.08 -12.10 8.45
CA LEU A 116 8.62 -12.25 9.82
C LEU A 116 8.86 -11.00 10.66
N SER A 117 9.99 -10.30 10.46
CA SER A 117 10.23 -8.99 11.09
C SER A 117 9.13 -7.99 10.72
N ASP A 118 8.84 -7.84 9.43
CA ASP A 118 7.86 -6.87 8.93
C ASP A 118 6.42 -7.26 9.31
N LEU A 119 6.14 -8.56 9.47
CA LEU A 119 4.89 -9.07 10.03
C LEU A 119 4.76 -8.76 11.52
N ALA A 120 5.81 -8.96 12.31
CA ALA A 120 5.84 -8.64 13.74
C ALA A 120 5.70 -7.13 13.99
N ASP A 121 6.29 -6.29 13.13
CA ASP A 121 6.13 -4.83 13.15
C ASP A 121 4.72 -4.37 12.71
N GLY A 122 3.86 -5.32 12.32
CA GLY A 122 2.47 -5.07 11.90
C GLY A 122 2.35 -4.40 10.53
N ALA A 123 3.40 -4.38 9.72
CA ALA A 123 3.40 -3.71 8.41
C ALA A 123 2.40 -4.37 7.44
N TYR A 124 2.28 -5.70 7.49
CA TYR A 124 1.30 -6.44 6.69
C TYR A 124 -0.15 -6.08 7.02
N HIS A 125 -0.47 -5.85 8.30
CA HIS A 125 -1.80 -5.41 8.72
C HIS A 125 -2.03 -3.94 8.38
N ARG A 126 -1.06 -3.08 8.68
CA ARG A 126 -1.16 -1.62 8.46
C ARG A 126 -1.34 -1.24 7.00
N TYR A 127 -0.73 -2.00 6.08
CA TYR A 127 -0.75 -1.71 4.65
C TYR A 127 -1.59 -2.72 3.85
N ALA A 128 -2.43 -3.50 4.53
CA ALA A 128 -3.48 -4.29 3.89
C ALA A 128 -4.46 -3.36 3.17
N ASP A 129 -5.14 -3.93 2.17
CA ASP A 129 -6.26 -3.25 1.52
C ASP A 129 -7.40 -3.01 2.53
N GLU A 130 -8.14 -1.92 2.39
CA GLU A 130 -9.24 -1.55 3.31
C GLU A 130 -10.34 -2.62 3.36
N TRP A 131 -10.55 -3.35 2.25
CA TRP A 131 -11.52 -4.44 2.16
C TRP A 131 -10.89 -5.83 2.36
N ALA A 132 -9.62 -5.88 2.77
CA ALA A 132 -8.96 -7.15 3.00
C ALA A 132 -9.59 -7.88 4.19
N SER A 133 -9.77 -9.20 4.06
CA SER A 133 -10.15 -10.04 5.20
C SER A 133 -9.09 -9.98 6.29
N TRP A 134 -9.47 -10.27 7.53
CA TRP A 134 -8.53 -10.35 8.66
C TRP A 134 -7.39 -11.37 8.43
N THR A 135 -7.61 -12.37 7.56
CA THR A 135 -6.61 -13.38 7.18
C THR A 135 -5.63 -12.91 6.10
N ALA A 136 -5.96 -11.88 5.33
CA ALA A 136 -5.18 -11.44 4.17
C ALA A 136 -3.73 -11.02 4.50
N PRO A 137 -3.44 -10.32 5.62
CA PRO A 137 -2.07 -10.00 6.03
C PRO A 137 -1.19 -11.25 6.15
N TYR A 138 -1.72 -12.32 6.77
CA TYR A 138 -1.00 -13.57 6.97
C TYR A 138 -0.82 -14.34 5.66
N LEU A 139 -1.84 -14.37 4.80
CA LEU A 139 -1.76 -14.99 3.48
C LEU A 139 -0.75 -14.26 2.57
N ALA A 140 -0.64 -12.93 2.70
CA ALA A 140 0.37 -12.15 1.99
C ALA A 140 1.78 -12.49 2.47
N ALA A 141 2.01 -12.54 3.79
CA ALA A 141 3.31 -12.92 4.37
C ALA A 141 3.70 -14.36 3.98
N LEU A 142 2.76 -15.30 4.05
CA LEU A 142 2.98 -16.68 3.63
C LEU A 142 3.32 -16.76 2.14
N GLY A 143 2.60 -16.03 1.29
CA GLY A 143 2.91 -15.93 -0.12
C GLY A 143 4.31 -15.38 -0.37
N ASP A 144 4.75 -14.37 0.37
CA ASP A 144 6.08 -13.79 0.21
C ASP A 144 7.21 -14.74 0.62
N ILE A 145 6.95 -15.65 1.56
CA ILE A 145 7.88 -16.73 1.92
C ILE A 145 7.90 -17.85 0.86
N LEU A 146 6.73 -18.25 0.35
CA LEU A 146 6.57 -19.47 -0.46
C LEU A 146 6.56 -19.27 -1.98
N GLU A 147 6.20 -18.10 -2.49
CA GLU A 147 6.05 -17.76 -3.92
C GLU A 147 7.09 -16.72 -4.33
#